data_AF-A0A6N6T7D5-F1
#
_entry.id   AF-A0A6N6T7D5-F1
#
_cell.length_a   1.000
_cell.length_b   1.000
_cell.length_c   1.000
_cell.angle_alpha   90.00
_cell.angle_beta   90.00
_cell.angle_gamma   90.00
#
_symmetry.space_group_name_H-M   'P 1'
#
loop_
_entity.id
_entity.type
_entity.pdbx_description
1 polymer ?
#
loop_
_entity_poly.entity_id
_entity_poly.type
_entity_poly.pdbx_seq_one_letter_code
_entity_poly.pdbx_strand_id
1 'polypeptide(L)'
;MSITRKPQPSVPAGEPPKVDIDYLINRGGSVPNPEPAAGSGKPKVASVILRIPSEIGQRLDQALRARPVRLPRHTWILEAIVEKLDRESN
;
A
#
# COMPACT_ATOMS: atom_id res chain seq x y z
N MET A 1 -36.95 -42.50 9.23
CA MET A 1 -36.34 -41.24 9.69
C MET A 1 -37.08 -40.10 8.99
N SER A 2 -37.88 -39.36 9.73
CA SER A 2 -38.83 -38.34 9.26
C SER A 2 -38.10 -37.02 8.91
N ILE A 3 -38.30 -36.53 7.68
CA ILE A 3 -37.80 -35.22 7.25
C ILE A 3 -38.84 -34.17 7.65
N THR A 4 -38.56 -33.45 8.75
CA THR A 4 -39.36 -32.31 9.20
C THR A 4 -39.19 -31.13 8.23
N ARG A 5 -40.31 -30.57 7.77
CA ARG A 5 -40.32 -29.39 6.90
C ARG A 5 -39.77 -28.16 7.63
N LYS A 6 -39.04 -27.32 6.90
CA LYS A 6 -38.51 -26.04 7.40
C LYS A 6 -39.68 -25.12 7.81
N PRO A 7 -39.67 -24.53 9.01
CA PRO A 7 -40.73 -23.59 9.41
C PRO A 7 -40.68 -22.32 8.55
N GLN A 8 -41.85 -21.85 8.09
CA GLN A 8 -41.97 -20.57 7.40
C GLN A 8 -41.96 -19.41 8.41
N PRO A 9 -41.27 -18.29 8.12
CA PRO A 9 -41.32 -17.10 8.96
C PRO A 9 -42.73 -16.48 8.89
N SER A 10 -43.38 -16.31 10.04
CA SER A 10 -44.62 -15.53 10.16
C SER A 10 -44.27 -14.03 10.13
N VAL A 11 -44.31 -13.41 8.96
CA VAL A 11 -44.32 -11.95 8.85
C VAL A 11 -45.75 -11.54 8.51
N PRO A 12 -46.39 -10.63 9.28
CA PRO A 12 -47.71 -10.13 8.93
C PRO A 12 -47.63 -9.39 7.58
N ALA A 13 -48.51 -9.78 6.65
CA ALA A 13 -48.65 -9.15 5.36
C ALA A 13 -49.16 -7.71 5.53
N GLY A 14 -48.29 -6.73 5.39
CA GLY A 14 -48.70 -5.32 5.35
C GLY A 14 -47.62 -4.27 5.54
N GLU A 15 -46.48 -4.60 6.16
CA GLU A 15 -45.42 -3.62 6.39
C GLU A 15 -44.05 -4.19 5.99
N PRO A 16 -43.27 -3.49 5.13
CA PRO A 16 -41.91 -3.89 4.89
C PRO A 16 -41.16 -3.83 6.24
N PRO A 17 -40.34 -4.84 6.58
CA PRO A 17 -39.50 -4.74 7.76
C PRO A 17 -38.70 -3.45 7.62
N LYS A 18 -38.78 -2.60 8.66
CA LYS A 18 -38.07 -1.32 8.73
C LYS A 18 -36.58 -1.61 8.96
N VAL A 19 -35.98 -2.22 7.95
CA VAL A 19 -34.57 -2.53 7.93
C VAL A 19 -33.88 -1.19 7.72
N ASP A 20 -33.08 -0.80 8.69
CA ASP A 20 -32.24 0.38 8.59
C ASP A 20 -31.16 0.10 7.55
N ILE A 21 -31.47 0.48 6.31
CA ILE A 21 -30.63 0.26 5.13
C ILE A 21 -29.30 0.98 5.32
N ASP A 22 -29.32 2.17 5.92
CA ASP A 22 -28.13 2.98 6.16
C ASP A 22 -27.21 2.30 7.19
N TYR A 23 -27.77 1.70 8.24
CA TYR A 23 -27.00 0.89 9.17
C TYR A 23 -26.32 -0.32 8.50
N LEU A 24 -27.03 -1.01 7.59
CA LEU A 24 -26.47 -2.16 6.88
C LEU A 24 -25.39 -1.77 5.87
N ILE A 25 -25.56 -0.65 5.16
CA ILE A 25 -24.57 -0.11 4.23
C ILE A 25 -23.30 0.29 5.00
N ASN A 26 -23.46 0.95 6.15
CA ASN A 26 -22.33 1.43 6.95
C ASN A 26 -21.62 0.34 7.76
N ARG A 27 -22.22 -0.85 7.91
CA ARG A 27 -21.54 -2.03 8.50
C ARG A 27 -20.51 -2.66 7.57
N GLY A 28 -20.65 -2.44 6.26
CA GLY A 28 -19.81 -3.01 5.22
C GLY A 28 -18.55 -2.20 4.97
N GLY A 29 -17.63 -2.15 5.94
CA GLY A 29 -16.26 -1.65 5.75
C GLY A 29 -16.17 -0.14 5.62
N SER A 30 -15.83 0.52 6.72
CA SER A 30 -15.35 1.91 6.71
C SER A 30 -14.20 2.06 5.72
N VAL A 31 -14.42 2.87 4.68
CA VAL A 31 -13.42 3.23 3.67
C VAL A 31 -12.26 3.94 4.40
N PRO A 32 -10.98 3.59 4.16
CA PRO A 32 -9.88 4.35 4.72
C PRO A 32 -10.01 5.80 4.28
N ASN A 33 -10.17 6.72 5.25
CA ASN A 33 -10.18 8.15 4.97
C ASN A 33 -8.85 8.53 4.30
N PRO A 34 -8.83 9.03 3.04
CA PRO A 34 -7.60 9.41 2.36
C PRO A 34 -7.03 10.73 2.87
N GLU A 35 -7.69 11.42 3.80
CA GLU A 35 -7.12 12.60 4.46
C GLU A 35 -5.90 12.16 5.29
N PRO A 36 -4.67 12.55 4.91
CA PRO A 36 -3.52 12.28 5.74
C PRO A 36 -3.71 13.07 7.04
N ALA A 37 -3.84 12.38 8.16
CA ALA A 37 -3.74 12.98 9.47
C ALA A 37 -2.48 13.86 9.51
N ALA A 38 -2.71 15.17 9.55
CA ALA A 38 -1.68 16.19 9.65
C ALA A 38 -0.91 15.97 10.96
N GLY A 39 0.17 15.19 10.90
CA GLY A 39 0.98 14.90 12.09
C GLY A 39 1.78 13.59 12.06
N SER A 40 1.48 12.65 11.17
CA SER A 40 2.27 11.40 11.04
C SER A 40 2.63 11.08 9.58
N GLY A 41 3.01 12.12 8.84
CA GLY A 41 3.35 12.02 7.42
C GLY A 41 4.67 11.29 7.23
N LYS A 42 4.62 9.97 7.06
CA LYS A 42 5.72 9.26 6.40
C LYS A 42 6.01 9.97 5.07
N PRO A 43 7.28 10.20 4.71
CA PRO A 43 7.60 10.88 3.45
C PRO A 43 6.90 10.14 2.31
N LYS A 44 6.28 10.91 1.40
CA LYS A 44 5.61 10.35 0.23
C LYS A 44 6.68 9.73 -0.67
N VAL A 45 6.84 8.41 -0.59
CA VAL A 45 7.80 7.66 -1.41
C VAL A 45 7.20 7.44 -2.80
N ALA A 46 7.89 7.92 -3.83
CA ALA A 46 7.55 7.65 -5.23
C ALA A 46 8.44 6.52 -5.76
N SER A 47 7.83 5.48 -6.33
CA SER A 47 8.56 4.39 -7.00
C SER A 47 8.93 4.79 -8.43
N VAL A 48 10.20 4.63 -8.79
CA VAL A 48 10.71 4.91 -10.15
C VAL A 48 11.26 3.61 -10.75
N ILE A 49 10.82 3.26 -11.95
CA ILE A 49 11.39 2.15 -12.74
C ILE A 49 12.47 2.73 -13.65
N LEU A 50 13.72 2.32 -13.45
CA LEU A 50 14.86 2.80 -14.22
C LEU A 50 15.39 1.71 -15.15
N ARG A 51 15.56 2.03 -16.43
CA ARG A 51 16.31 1.18 -17.36
C ARG A 51 17.75 1.67 -17.40
N ILE A 52 18.68 0.78 -17.08
CA ILE A 52 20.12 1.05 -17.14
C ILE A 52 20.80 0.05 -18.08
N PRO A 53 21.83 0.46 -18.83
CA PRO A 53 22.70 -0.46 -19.54
C PRO A 53 23.31 -1.53 -18.60
N SER A 54 23.45 -2.75 -19.11
CA SER A 54 23.97 -3.89 -18.35
C SER A 54 25.35 -3.62 -17.73
N GLU A 55 26.19 -2.92 -18.48
CA GLU A 55 27.58 -2.64 -18.13
C GLU A 55 27.64 -1.74 -16.89
N ILE A 56 26.71 -0.79 -16.78
CA ILE A 56 26.62 0.11 -15.64
C ILE A 56 26.10 -0.65 -14.41
N GLY A 57 25.09 -1.50 -14.58
CA GLY A 57 24.57 -2.34 -13.51
C GLY A 57 25.63 -3.27 -12.92
N GLN A 58 26.45 -3.89 -13.77
CA GLN A 58 27.57 -4.74 -13.35
C GLN A 58 28.64 -3.95 -12.58
N ARG A 59 29.01 -2.76 -13.05
CA ARG A 59 29.96 -1.88 -12.36
C ARG A 59 29.46 -1.50 -10.97
N LEU A 60 28.17 -1.17 -10.83
CA LEU A 60 27.54 -0.90 -9.54
C LEU A 60 27.65 -2.10 -8.60
N ASP A 61 27.26 -3.29 -9.07
CA ASP A 61 27.28 -4.50 -8.26
C ASP A 61 28.72 -4.86 -7.81
N GLN A 62 29.71 -4.67 -8.69
CA GLN A 62 31.12 -4.88 -8.35
C GLN A 62 31.61 -3.90 -7.28
N ALA A 63 31.28 -2.62 -7.42
CA ALA A 63 31.65 -1.59 -6.44
C ALA A 63 31.03 -1.86 -5.06
N LEU A 64 29.78 -2.32 -5.01
CA LEU A 64 29.11 -2.67 -3.76
C LEU A 64 29.72 -3.90 -3.07
N ARG A 65 30.17 -4.89 -3.85
CA ARG A 65 30.83 -6.10 -3.31
C ARG A 65 32.22 -5.83 -2.75
N ALA A 66 32.94 -4.86 -3.32
CA ALA A 66 34.27 -4.49 -2.87
C ALA A 66 34.28 -3.70 -1.55
N ARG A 67 33.12 -3.20 -1.10
CA ARG A 67 33.04 -2.44 0.15
C ARG A 67 33.21 -3.35 1.38
N PRO A 68 33.90 -2.89 2.43
CA PRO A 68 34.07 -3.65 3.66
C PRO A 68 32.74 -3.82 4.42
N VAL A 69 31.81 -2.87 4.26
CA VAL A 69 30.45 -2.95 4.80
C VAL A 69 29.45 -3.07 3.66
N ARG A 70 28.58 -4.08 3.74
CA ARG A 70 27.58 -4.34 2.71
C ARG A 70 26.47 -3.28 2.77
N LEU A 71 26.36 -2.49 1.71
CA LEU A 71 25.27 -1.53 1.54
C LEU A 71 24.24 -2.05 0.52
N PRO A 72 22.92 -1.91 0.77
CA PRO A 72 21.91 -2.21 -0.23
C PRO A 72 22.03 -1.31 -1.47
N ARG A 73 21.77 -1.89 -2.65
CA ARG A 73 21.76 -1.15 -3.94
C ARG A 73 20.88 0.10 -3.90
N HIS A 74 19.68 -0.02 -3.34
CA HIS A 74 18.74 1.08 -3.21
C HIS A 74 19.33 2.25 -2.41
N THR A 75 19.89 1.99 -1.24
CA THR A 75 20.49 3.02 -0.39
C THR A 75 21.68 3.68 -1.09
N TRP A 76 22.54 2.90 -1.74
CA TRP A 76 23.66 3.45 -2.49
C TRP A 76 23.22 4.38 -3.63
N ILE A 77 22.17 4.00 -4.37
CA ILE A 77 21.63 4.84 -5.45
C ILE A 77 21.07 6.15 -4.90
N LEU A 78 20.38 6.11 -3.75
CA LEU A 78 19.88 7.32 -3.10
C LEU A 78 21.02 8.24 -2.66
N GLU A 79 22.05 7.69 -2.03
CA GLU A 79 23.26 8.45 -1.64
C GLU A 79 23.89 9.12 -2.86
N ALA A 80 24.07 8.38 -3.96
CA ALA A 80 24.65 8.92 -5.19
C ALA A 80 23.79 10.03 -5.82
N ILE A 81 22.46 9.94 -5.73
CA ILE A 81 21.55 10.99 -6.21
C ILE A 81 21.74 12.26 -5.38
N VAL A 82 21.72 12.14 -4.05
CA VAL A 82 21.91 13.29 -3.14
C VAL A 82 23.28 13.93 -3.37
N GLU A 83 24.34 13.13 -3.40
CA GLU A 83 25.71 13.61 -3.64
C GLU A 83 25.84 14.34 -4.98
N LYS A 84 25.17 13.84 -6.03
CA LYS A 84 25.18 14.50 -7.35
C LYS A 84 24.46 15.84 -7.33
N LEU A 85 23.30 15.91 -6.66
CA LEU A 85 22.53 17.16 -6.52
C LEU A 85 23.31 18.20 -5.71
N ASP A 86 23.92 17.80 -4.61
CA ASP A 86 24.72 18.69 -3.76
C ASP A 86 25.92 19.27 -4.52
N ARG A 87 26.59 18.45 -5.34
CA ARG A 87 27.72 18.89 -6.19
C ARG A 87 27.31 19.85 -7.31
N GLU A 88 26.07 19.81 -7.78
CA GLU A 88 25.58 20.69 -8.85
C GLU A 88 24.94 21.97 -8.31
N SER A 89 24.48 21.96 -7.05
CA SER A 89 23.90 23.12 -6.38
C SER A 89 24.94 24.12 -5.86
N ASN A 90 26.23 23.77 -5.90
CA ASN A 90 27.34 24.53 -5.32
C ASN A 90 28.33 24.95 -6.40
#